data_AF-A0A7X2IWQ7-F1
#
_entry.id   AF-A0A7X2IWQ7-F1
#
_cell.length_a   1.000
_cell.length_b   1.000
_cell.length_c   1.000
_cell.angle_alpha   90.00
_cell.angle_beta   90.00
_cell.angle_gamma   90.00
#
_symmetry.space_group_name_H-M   'P 1'
#
loop_
_entity.id
_entity.type
_entity.pdbx_description
1 polymer ?
#
loop_
_entity_poly.entity_id
_entity_poly.type
_entity_poly.pdbx_seq_one_letter_code
_entity_poly.pdbx_strand_id
1 'polypeptide(L)'
;MTEYKSKEQKKKFYNSKSWKELRLLALDRDNRECQECKRQGKFNHGQNVHHIKEIYFYPELALDLDNLETVCINCHNIEHKRTFAHINPNKSTKKIWQDERW
;
A
#
# COMPACT_ATOMS: atom_id res chain seq x y z
N MET A 1 6.22 8.21 -25.06
CA MET A 1 6.53 7.90 -23.66
C MET A 1 5.22 7.80 -22.91
N THR A 2 4.99 6.71 -22.18
CA THR A 2 3.85 6.62 -21.26
C THR A 2 4.02 7.68 -20.18
N GLU A 3 2.99 8.47 -19.88
CA GLU A 3 3.01 9.46 -18.80
C GLU A 3 1.78 9.26 -17.92
N TYR A 4 1.99 9.17 -16.61
CA TYR A 4 0.93 8.98 -15.61
C TYR A 4 0.84 10.20 -14.67
N LYS A 5 0.81 11.39 -15.26
CA LYS A 5 0.83 12.67 -14.52
C LYS A 5 -0.57 13.08 -14.04
N SER A 6 -1.60 12.87 -14.87
CA SER A 6 -2.99 13.22 -14.56
C SER A 6 -3.71 12.16 -13.71
N LYS A 7 -4.77 12.56 -13.00
CA LYS A 7 -5.60 11.61 -12.24
C LYS A 7 -6.32 10.61 -13.16
N GLU A 8 -6.77 11.05 -14.32
CA GLU A 8 -7.44 10.23 -15.33
C GLU A 8 -6.49 9.18 -15.90
N GLN A 9 -5.24 9.57 -16.17
CA GLN A 9 -4.19 8.65 -16.65
C GLN A 9 -3.89 7.57 -15.61
N LYS A 10 -3.70 7.97 -14.34
CA LYS A 10 -3.51 7.01 -13.23
C LYS A 10 -4.71 6.08 -13.07
N LYS A 11 -5.93 6.60 -13.16
CA LYS A 11 -7.16 5.79 -13.10
C LYS A 11 -7.23 4.78 -14.25
N LYS A 12 -6.90 5.18 -15.47
CA LYS A 12 -6.83 4.27 -16.63
C LYS A 12 -5.76 3.18 -16.42
N PHE A 13 -4.59 3.56 -15.92
CA PHE A 13 -3.51 2.61 -15.60
C PHE A 13 -3.95 1.56 -14.58
N TYR A 14 -4.48 1.98 -13.43
CA TYR A 14 -4.93 1.04 -12.38
C TYR A 14 -6.15 0.20 -12.81
N ASN A 15 -6.94 0.67 -13.78
CA ASN A 15 -8.04 -0.10 -14.35
C ASN A 15 -7.61 -1.03 -15.49
N SER A 16 -6.39 -0.86 -16.02
CA SER A 16 -5.89 -1.63 -17.15
C SER A 16 -5.77 -3.12 -16.80
N LYS A 17 -5.93 -3.97 -17.82
CA LYS A 17 -5.77 -5.42 -17.68
C LYS A 17 -4.33 -5.77 -17.29
N SER A 18 -3.34 -5.15 -17.93
CA SER A 18 -1.92 -5.35 -17.66
C SER A 18 -1.56 -5.10 -16.20
N TRP A 19 -2.07 -4.02 -15.58
CA TRP A 19 -1.86 -3.77 -14.16
C TRP A 19 -2.50 -4.85 -13.27
N LYS A 20 -3.72 -5.26 -13.57
CA LYS A 20 -4.42 -6.27 -12.77
C LYS A 20 -3.70 -7.63 -12.80
N GLU A 21 -3.23 -8.03 -13.98
CA GLU A 21 -2.44 -9.26 -14.15
C GLU A 21 -1.10 -9.16 -13.40
N LEU A 22 -0.37 -8.07 -13.59
CA LEU A 22 0.90 -7.85 -12.92
C LEU A 22 0.76 -7.80 -11.39
N ARG A 23 -0.31 -7.18 -10.90
CA ARG A 23 -0.64 -7.16 -9.47
C ARG A 23 -0.86 -8.58 -8.92
N LEU A 24 -1.53 -9.45 -9.67
CA LEU A 24 -1.72 -10.84 -9.24
C LEU A 24 -0.41 -11.62 -9.25
N LEU A 25 0.45 -11.40 -10.25
CA LEU A 25 1.79 -11.99 -10.30
C LEU A 25 2.66 -11.57 -9.12
N ALA A 26 2.66 -10.28 -8.75
CA ALA A 26 3.40 -9.78 -7.59
C ALA A 26 2.90 -10.41 -6.28
N LEU A 27 1.58 -10.51 -6.12
CA LEU A 27 0.97 -11.15 -4.95
C LEU A 27 1.31 -12.64 -4.87
N ASP A 28 1.34 -13.34 -5.99
CA ASP A 28 1.64 -14.78 -6.05
C ASP A 28 3.13 -15.04 -5.76
N ARG A 29 4.04 -14.27 -6.40
CA ARG A 29 5.49 -14.29 -6.15
C ARG A 29 5.81 -14.14 -4.66
N ASP A 30 5.10 -13.22 -4.01
CA ASP A 30 5.32 -12.86 -2.61
C ASP A 30 4.57 -13.77 -1.63
N ASN A 31 3.93 -14.85 -2.09
CA ASN A 31 3.05 -15.74 -1.31
C ASN A 31 1.94 -14.98 -0.55
N ARG A 32 1.54 -13.81 -1.06
CA ARG A 32 0.60 -12.88 -0.41
C ARG A 32 1.07 -12.47 0.98
N GLU A 33 2.37 -12.39 1.19
CA GLU A 33 3.00 -11.91 2.43
C GLU A 33 3.49 -10.48 2.24
N CYS A 34 3.33 -9.67 3.28
CA CYS A 34 3.91 -8.33 3.32
C CYS A 34 5.44 -8.42 3.37
N GLN A 35 6.12 -7.97 2.32
CA GLN A 35 7.59 -8.01 2.22
C GLN A 35 8.25 -7.11 3.25
N GLU A 36 7.65 -5.96 3.56
CA GLU A 36 8.16 -5.06 4.60
C GLU A 36 8.08 -5.67 6.00
N CYS A 37 6.96 -6.32 6.33
CA CYS A 37 6.85 -7.02 7.62
C CYS A 37 7.85 -8.18 7.70
N LYS A 38 8.04 -8.92 6.59
CA LYS A 38 8.99 -10.02 6.50
C LYS A 38 10.42 -9.54 6.74
N ARG A 39 10.83 -8.39 6.18
CA ARG A 39 12.13 -7.75 6.45
C ARG A 39 12.32 -7.43 7.94
N GLN A 40 11.24 -7.10 8.65
CA GLN A 40 11.26 -6.85 10.11
C GLN A 40 11.12 -8.13 10.96
N GLY A 41 11.13 -9.32 10.35
CA GLY A 41 10.93 -10.59 11.08
C GLY A 41 9.49 -10.81 11.56
N LYS A 42 8.51 -10.10 10.98
CA LYS A 42 7.08 -10.21 11.31
C LYS A 42 6.32 -10.83 10.16
N PHE A 43 5.21 -11.50 10.48
CA PHE A 43 4.27 -11.98 9.48
C PHE A 43 3.04 -11.06 9.41
N ASN A 44 2.65 -10.67 8.20
CA ASN A 44 1.39 -10.00 7.93
C ASN A 44 0.91 -10.33 6.51
N HIS A 45 -0.42 -10.38 6.34
CA HIS A 45 -1.01 -10.63 5.04
C HIS A 45 -0.86 -9.42 4.10
N GLY A 46 -0.33 -9.68 2.91
CA GLY A 46 -0.13 -8.72 1.84
C GLY A 46 -1.36 -8.60 0.95
N GLN A 47 -2.09 -7.49 1.09
CA GLN A 47 -3.32 -7.24 0.32
C GLN A 47 -3.13 -6.23 -0.81
N ASN A 48 -2.08 -5.42 -0.72
CA ASN A 48 -1.78 -4.35 -1.65
C ASN A 48 -0.43 -4.58 -2.30
N VAL A 49 -0.26 -3.99 -3.48
CA VAL A 49 1.00 -3.95 -4.19
C VAL A 49 1.39 -2.49 -4.32
N HIS A 50 2.61 -2.17 -3.88
CA HIS A 50 3.17 -0.83 -3.89
C HIS A 50 4.26 -0.74 -4.96
N HIS A 51 4.36 0.43 -5.61
CA HIS A 51 5.44 0.74 -6.54
C HIS A 51 6.63 1.30 -5.76
N ILE A 52 7.77 0.60 -5.76
CA ILE A 52 9.01 1.03 -5.08
C ILE A 52 9.46 2.38 -5.66
N LYS A 53 9.44 2.52 -6.99
CA LYS A 53 9.60 3.78 -7.71
C LYS A 53 8.26 4.22 -8.26
N GLU A 54 7.78 5.37 -7.80
CA GLU A 54 6.46 5.87 -8.20
C GLU A 54 6.35 6.09 -9.72
N ILE A 55 5.21 5.66 -10.28
CA ILE A 55 4.87 5.77 -11.70
C ILE A 55 4.81 7.21 -12.23
N TYR A 56 4.75 8.21 -11.35
CA TYR A 56 4.75 9.62 -11.74
C TYR A 56 6.12 10.07 -12.26
N PHE A 57 7.19 9.57 -11.62
CA PHE A 57 8.58 9.91 -11.98
C PHE A 57 9.18 8.89 -12.94
N TYR A 58 8.80 7.61 -12.81
CA TYR A 58 9.36 6.50 -13.59
C TYR A 58 8.24 5.72 -14.31
N PRO A 59 7.53 6.33 -15.27
CA PRO A 59 6.42 5.68 -15.96
C PRO A 59 6.83 4.46 -16.80
N GLU A 60 8.12 4.35 -17.16
CA GLU A 60 8.71 3.18 -17.83
C GLU A 60 8.78 1.95 -16.92
N LEU A 61 8.85 2.14 -15.60
CA LEU A 61 8.87 1.07 -14.60
C LEU A 61 7.49 0.73 -14.05
N ALA A 62 6.42 1.31 -14.61
CA ALA A 62 5.07 1.15 -14.09
C ALA A 62 4.53 -0.29 -14.19
N LEU A 63 4.99 -1.03 -15.21
CA LEU A 63 4.62 -2.42 -15.46
C LEU A 63 5.79 -3.40 -15.23
N ASP A 64 6.79 -2.98 -14.46
CA ASP A 64 7.92 -3.82 -14.09
C ASP A 64 7.61 -4.56 -12.78
N LEU A 65 7.73 -5.89 -12.77
CA LEU A 65 7.46 -6.73 -11.59
C LEU A 65 8.47 -6.46 -10.46
N ASP A 66 9.71 -6.14 -10.81
CA ASP A 66 10.78 -5.89 -9.83
C ASP A 66 10.62 -4.52 -9.16
N ASN A 67 9.85 -3.63 -9.78
CA ASN A 67 9.46 -2.35 -9.20
C ASN A 67 8.24 -2.46 -8.27
N LEU A 68 7.72 -3.67 -8.04
CA LEU A 68 6.53 -3.91 -7.23
C LEU A 68 6.86 -4.73 -5.98
N GLU A 69 6.26 -4.33 -4.86
CA GLU A 69 6.32 -5.08 -3.62
C GLU A 69 4.94 -5.30 -3.00
N THR A 70 4.69 -6.50 -2.51
CA THR A 70 3.48 -6.80 -1.74
C THR A 70 3.59 -6.24 -0.33
N VAL A 71 2.61 -5.43 0.07
CA VAL A 71 2.57 -4.77 1.38
C VAL A 71 1.20 -4.94 2.04
N CYS A 72 1.18 -4.95 3.37
CA CYS A 72 -0.06 -4.88 4.15
C CYS A 72 -0.61 -3.44 4.15
N ILE A 73 -1.88 -3.27 4.54
CA ILE A 73 -2.52 -1.94 4.62
C ILE A 73 -1.75 -0.99 5.54
N ASN A 74 -1.23 -1.49 6.66
CA ASN A 74 -0.46 -0.67 7.61
C ASN A 74 0.85 -0.16 6.99
N CYS A 75 1.66 -1.03 6.40
CA CYS A 75 2.89 -0.65 5.72
C CYS A 75 2.61 0.33 4.57
N HIS A 76 1.59 0.05 3.76
CA HIS A 76 1.18 0.94 2.67
C HIS A 76 0.77 2.35 3.17
N ASN A 77 0.07 2.42 4.31
CA ASN A 77 -0.29 3.71 4.91
C ASN A 77 0.91 4.45 5.50
N ILE A 78 1.89 3.73 6.07
CA ILE A 78 3.15 4.30 6.57
C ILE A 78 3.95 4.90 5.41
N GLU A 79 4.12 4.16 4.32
CA GLU A 79 4.83 4.62 3.11
C GLU A 79 4.20 5.89 2.52
N HIS A 80 2.87 5.93 2.42
CA HIS A 80 2.17 7.12 1.96
C HIS A 80 1.99 8.21 3.03
N LYS A 81 2.60 8.08 4.22
CA LYS A 81 2.45 8.99 5.37
C LYS A 81 0.99 9.27 5.76
N ARG A 82 0.10 8.30 5.48
CA ARG A 82 -1.34 8.34 5.77
C ARG A 82 -1.67 7.84 7.18
N THR A 83 -0.67 7.63 8.03
CA THR A 83 -0.88 7.20 9.41
C THR A 83 -1.50 8.32 10.25
N PHE A 84 -2.54 7.96 11.03
CA PHE A 84 -3.10 8.78 12.10
C PHE A 84 -2.07 9.17 13.18
N ALA A 85 -0.86 8.59 13.19
CA ALA A 85 0.23 8.99 14.07
C ALA A 85 0.68 10.45 13.87
N HIS A 86 0.41 11.06 12.70
CA HIS A 86 0.58 12.51 12.48
C HIS A 86 -0.61 13.34 12.98
N ILE A 87 -1.74 12.69 13.32
CA ILE A 87 -2.92 13.31 13.93
C ILE A 87 -2.78 13.12 15.44
N ASN A 88 -1.96 13.95 16.08
CA ASN A 88 -1.85 14.13 17.53
C ASN A 88 -1.69 12.86 18.38
N PRO A 89 -0.49 12.54 18.92
CA PRO A 89 -0.34 11.52 19.96
C PRO A 89 -1.19 11.78 21.23
N ASN A 90 -1.74 12.99 21.38
CA ASN A 90 -2.64 13.38 22.47
C ASN A 90 -4.14 13.12 22.21
N LYS A 91 -4.54 12.60 21.05
CA LYS A 91 -5.95 12.29 20.80
C LYS A 91 -6.31 10.93 21.39
N SER A 92 -6.38 10.90 22.72
CA SER A 92 -6.98 9.80 23.47
C SER A 92 -8.39 9.52 22.93
N THR A 93 -8.60 8.40 22.27
CA THR A 93 -9.94 7.81 22.20
C THR A 93 -10.17 7.08 23.52
N LYS A 94 -10.23 7.85 24.62
CA LYS A 94 -10.87 7.39 25.85
C LYS A 94 -12.35 7.19 25.54
N LYS A 95 -12.73 5.99 25.08
CA LYS A 95 -14.10 5.53 25.27
C LYS A 95 -14.14 4.91 26.67
N ILE A 96 -14.32 5.77 27.67
CA ILE A 96 -14.65 5.33 29.03
C ILE A 96 -16.06 4.74 28.91
N TRP A 97 -16.18 3.42 29.00
CA TRP A 97 -17.46 2.80 29.30
C TRP A 97 -17.72 3.07 30.79
N GLN A 98 -18.67 3.95 31.08
CA GLN A 98 -19.18 4.17 32.44
C GLN A 98 -20.46 3.35 32.57
N ASP A 99 -20.35 2.05 32.82
CA ASP A 99 -21.48 1.16 33.04
C ASP A 99 -21.58 0.59 34.46
N GLU A 100 -20.87 1.14 35.44
CA GLU A 100 -21.15 0.88 36.86
C GLU A 100 -21.50 2.17 37.61
N ARG A 101 -22.75 2.62 37.42
CA ARG A 101 -23.48 3.46 38.38
C ARG A 101 -24.47 2.55 39.12
N TRP A 102 -24.10 2.12 40.33
CA TRP A 102 -25.04 1.65 41.35
C TRP A 102 -25.49 2.85 42.20
#